data_AF-A0A1Q7UPG2-F1
#
_entry.id   AF-A0A1Q7UPG2-F1
#
_cell.length_a   1.000
_cell.length_b   1.000
_cell.length_c   1.000
_cell.angle_alpha   90.00
_cell.angle_beta   90.00
_cell.angle_gamma   90.00
#
_symmetry.space_group_name_H-M   'P 1'
#
loop_
_entity.id
_entity.type
_entity.pdbx_description
1 polymer ?
#
loop_
_entity_poly.entity_id
_entity_poly.type
_entity_poly.pdbx_seq_one_letter_code
_entity_poly.pdbx_strand_id
1 'polypeptide(L)'
;MDRVDHKRAAQILRAQWKAVVGIAESKSAVSFVDDASLRAAITKSTNHSQVSYRYCLPIQLLGKLTNSNIDSRSLQRGANESDSAAWDARSLGAKVIAPFVKEQESVLGTSGDPYVGNPMRIPRMERDDKTKSDVAGWNRLLDVLDAVEKRKDARFTQNVFRQVLLEIYRRQQTLRFTYPVPPRISLKDTLSVSERFVSEKSGGDRALALVGALFDVIGSHFGLFAQVNRARINASDEAIGQVADLECLDNAGKVVIAVEVKDRALALTDVEGTIRKTRNREIQEVFFTAPKIHAADADKINSRLNTAFATGQSFYVFDFFVLAQAVLALGGNAIRRGFLQEVGEHLDTWNTQPSHRQAWQRLLASL
;
A
#
# COMPACT_ATOMS: atom_id res chain seq x y z
N MET A 1 19.46 -8.27 28.52
CA MET A 1 18.96 -9.13 27.42
C MET A 1 17.50 -8.81 27.12
N ASP A 2 17.09 -8.88 25.86
CA ASP A 2 15.67 -8.79 25.49
C ASP A 2 14.92 -10.01 26.03
N ARG A 3 13.70 -9.84 26.57
CA ARG A 3 12.96 -10.96 27.21
C ARG A 3 12.31 -11.90 26.22
N VAL A 4 12.28 -11.50 24.96
CA VAL A 4 11.78 -12.29 23.84
C VAL A 4 12.93 -12.50 22.86
N ASP A 5 13.24 -13.76 22.55
CA ASP A 5 14.21 -14.12 21.52
C ASP A 5 13.58 -13.91 20.13
N HIS A 6 14.02 -12.89 19.41
CA HIS A 6 13.51 -12.57 18.07
C HIS A 6 13.73 -13.68 17.05
N LYS A 7 14.84 -14.43 17.13
CA LYS A 7 15.12 -15.52 16.19
C LYS A 7 14.11 -16.65 16.41
N ARG A 8 13.88 -17.02 17.67
CA ARG A 8 12.86 -18.01 18.04
C ARG A 8 11.45 -17.52 17.66
N ALA A 9 11.12 -16.26 17.93
CA ALA A 9 9.82 -15.69 17.56
C ALA A 9 9.57 -15.75 16.05
N ALA A 10 10.57 -15.40 15.22
CA ALA A 10 10.47 -15.50 13.77
C ALA A 10 10.24 -16.94 13.29
N GLN A 11 10.90 -17.93 13.90
CA GLN A 11 10.70 -19.35 13.61
C GLN A 11 9.27 -19.79 13.96
N ILE A 12 8.77 -19.42 15.15
CA ILE A 12 7.40 -19.73 15.58
C ILE A 12 6.40 -19.12 14.59
N LEU A 13 6.55 -17.83 14.26
CA LEU A 13 5.67 -17.12 13.33
C LEU A 13 5.59 -17.82 11.98
N ARG A 14 6.73 -18.10 11.34
CA ARG A 14 6.76 -18.76 10.02
C ARG A 14 6.17 -20.17 10.07
N ALA A 15 6.45 -20.93 11.13
CA ALA A 15 5.90 -22.28 11.30
C ALA A 15 4.37 -22.26 11.50
N GLN A 16 3.85 -21.36 12.34
CA GLN A 16 2.40 -21.23 12.54
C GLN A 16 1.71 -20.70 11.29
N TRP A 17 2.30 -19.74 10.58
CA TRP A 17 1.76 -19.23 9.32
C TRP A 17 1.60 -20.34 8.28
N LYS A 18 2.67 -21.10 8.02
CA LYS A 18 2.63 -22.24 7.07
C LYS A 18 1.54 -23.24 7.42
N ALA A 19 1.39 -23.58 8.71
CA ALA A 19 0.36 -24.51 9.16
C ALA A 19 -1.06 -23.94 8.97
N VAL A 20 -1.28 -22.67 9.31
CA VAL A 20 -2.59 -22.01 9.19
C VAL A 20 -3.02 -21.89 7.73
N VAL A 21 -2.12 -21.43 6.85
CA VAL A 21 -2.39 -21.30 5.42
C VAL A 21 -2.73 -22.66 4.80
N GLY A 22 -1.91 -23.70 5.04
CA GLY A 22 -2.18 -25.03 4.50
C GLY A 22 -3.51 -25.63 4.94
N ILE A 23 -3.93 -25.37 6.19
CA ILE A 23 -5.26 -25.78 6.67
C ILE A 23 -6.36 -24.96 5.97
N ALA A 24 -6.20 -23.65 5.88
CA ALA A 24 -7.20 -22.75 5.29
C ALA A 24 -7.43 -22.99 3.79
N GLU A 25 -6.39 -23.38 3.04
CA GLU A 25 -6.51 -23.77 1.63
C GLU A 25 -7.27 -25.08 1.44
N SER A 26 -7.13 -26.02 2.40
CA SER A 26 -7.77 -27.34 2.32
C SER A 26 -9.23 -27.39 2.81
N LYS A 27 -9.69 -26.37 3.55
CA LYS A 27 -10.99 -26.37 4.23
C LYS A 27 -11.66 -25.00 4.13
N SER A 28 -12.91 -24.97 3.67
CA SER A 28 -13.68 -23.74 3.50
C SER A 28 -14.09 -23.07 4.83
N ALA A 29 -14.32 -23.85 5.89
CA ALA A 29 -14.73 -23.36 7.21
C ALA A 29 -13.71 -23.75 8.30
N VAL A 30 -12.71 -22.90 8.52
CA VAL A 30 -11.68 -23.10 9.55
C VAL A 30 -11.84 -22.09 10.68
N SER A 31 -11.66 -22.58 11.90
CA SER A 31 -11.56 -21.81 13.12
C SER A 31 -10.60 -22.51 14.08
N PHE A 32 -9.79 -21.75 14.81
CA PHE A 32 -8.89 -22.26 15.85
C PHE A 32 -9.38 -21.94 17.27
N VAL A 33 -10.41 -21.10 17.41
CA VAL A 33 -10.98 -20.67 18.68
C VAL A 33 -12.48 -20.95 18.66
N ASP A 34 -13.01 -21.71 19.61
CA ASP A 34 -14.43 -22.08 19.62
C ASP A 34 -15.34 -20.92 20.04
N ASP A 35 -14.86 -20.06 20.93
CA ASP A 35 -15.58 -18.90 21.44
C ASP A 35 -15.85 -17.86 20.34
N ALA A 36 -17.13 -17.73 19.96
CA ALA A 36 -17.56 -16.83 18.90
C ALA A 36 -17.31 -15.35 19.23
N SER A 37 -17.41 -14.95 20.50
CA SER A 37 -17.17 -13.56 20.92
C SER A 37 -15.69 -13.21 20.77
N LEU A 38 -14.81 -14.13 21.17
CA LEU A 38 -13.37 -13.97 21.04
C LEU A 38 -12.93 -13.96 19.57
N ARG A 39 -13.52 -14.82 18.73
CA ARG A 39 -13.30 -14.75 17.27
C ARG A 39 -13.70 -13.40 16.69
N ALA A 40 -14.88 -12.90 17.04
CA ALA A 40 -15.35 -11.59 16.56
C ALA A 40 -14.43 -10.45 17.02
N ALA A 41 -13.89 -10.53 18.23
CA ALA A 41 -12.90 -9.58 18.73
C ALA A 41 -11.62 -9.60 17.88
N ILE A 42 -11.08 -10.79 17.61
CA ILE A 42 -9.89 -10.99 16.77
C ILE A 42 -10.10 -10.47 15.35
N THR A 43 -11.22 -10.82 14.70
CA THR A 43 -11.56 -10.37 13.33
C THR A 43 -11.64 -8.85 13.25
N LYS A 44 -12.35 -8.20 14.19
CA LYS A 44 -12.51 -6.74 14.19
C LYS A 44 -11.19 -6.02 14.47
N SER A 45 -10.37 -6.54 15.38
CA SER A 45 -9.06 -5.96 15.70
C SER A 45 -8.06 -6.09 14.54
N THR A 46 -8.04 -7.23 13.86
CA THR A 46 -7.15 -7.47 12.70
C THR A 46 -7.56 -6.64 11.48
N ASN A 47 -8.85 -6.29 11.37
CA ASN A 47 -9.40 -5.46 10.29
C ASN A 47 -9.62 -3.99 10.67
N HIS A 48 -9.04 -3.55 11.78
CA HIS A 48 -9.20 -2.19 12.27
C HIS A 48 -8.67 -1.13 11.30
N SER A 49 -9.26 0.07 11.28
CA SER A 49 -8.82 1.17 10.42
C SER A 49 -7.40 1.64 10.79
N GLN A 50 -7.14 1.82 12.09
CA GLN A 50 -5.82 2.19 12.62
C GLN A 50 -4.79 1.07 12.44
N VAL A 51 -3.65 1.37 11.81
CA VAL A 51 -2.55 0.42 11.55
C VAL A 51 -2.01 -0.18 12.86
N SER A 52 -1.72 0.64 13.86
CA SER A 52 -1.16 0.17 15.14
C SER A 52 -2.04 -0.90 15.82
N TYR A 53 -3.37 -0.78 15.73
CA TYR A 53 -4.30 -1.75 16.31
C TYR A 53 -4.28 -3.08 15.56
N ARG A 54 -4.17 -3.05 14.23
CA ARG A 54 -4.02 -4.27 13.40
C ARG A 54 -2.78 -5.08 13.76
N TYR A 55 -1.69 -4.38 14.09
CA TYR A 55 -0.43 -5.00 14.49
C TYR A 55 -0.41 -5.50 15.94
N CYS A 56 -1.37 -5.10 16.78
CA CYS A 56 -1.30 -5.36 18.22
C CYS A 56 -1.33 -6.86 18.57
N LEU A 57 -2.40 -7.55 18.18
CA LEU A 57 -2.56 -8.98 18.48
C LEU A 57 -1.41 -9.85 17.96
N PRO A 58 -0.93 -9.73 16.70
CA PRO A 58 0.18 -10.57 16.25
C PRO A 58 1.49 -10.29 17.00
N ILE A 59 1.76 -9.06 17.42
CA ILE A 59 2.94 -8.73 18.24
C ILE A 59 2.81 -9.33 19.64
N GLN A 60 1.72 -9.01 20.35
CA GLN A 60 1.56 -9.37 21.76
C GLN A 60 1.49 -10.89 21.97
N LEU A 61 0.73 -11.59 21.14
CA LEU A 61 0.57 -13.03 21.24
C LEU A 61 1.84 -13.79 20.84
N LEU A 62 2.58 -13.31 19.83
CA LEU A 62 3.85 -13.92 19.47
C LEU A 62 4.89 -13.76 20.59
N GLY A 63 4.91 -12.60 21.25
CA GLY A 63 5.71 -12.39 22.45
C GLY A 63 5.39 -13.45 23.50
N LYS A 64 4.11 -13.58 23.86
CA LYS A 64 3.63 -14.54 24.88
C LYS A 64 3.92 -16.00 24.53
N LEU A 65 3.86 -16.37 23.25
CA LEU A 65 4.23 -17.71 22.77
C LEU A 65 5.73 -17.96 22.83
N THR A 66 6.54 -16.92 22.64
CA THR A 66 8.00 -17.04 22.69
C THR A 66 8.50 -17.10 24.13
N ASN A 67 7.86 -16.35 25.03
CA ASN A 67 8.11 -16.36 26.46
C ASN A 67 6.78 -16.27 27.24
N SER A 68 6.38 -17.39 27.87
CA SER A 68 5.10 -17.49 28.60
C SER A 68 5.01 -16.60 29.85
N ASN A 69 6.15 -16.14 30.36
CA ASN A 69 6.23 -15.39 31.62
C ASN A 69 5.94 -13.88 31.45
N ILE A 70 5.91 -13.37 30.22
CA ILE A 70 5.63 -11.95 29.98
C ILE A 70 4.13 -11.63 30.11
N ASP A 71 3.76 -10.41 30.47
CA ASP A 71 2.38 -9.92 30.36
C ASP A 71 2.14 -9.48 28.91
N SER A 72 1.24 -10.14 28.20
CA SER A 72 0.85 -9.80 26.82
C SER A 72 0.11 -8.47 26.70
N ARG A 73 -0.19 -7.79 27.82
CA ARG A 73 -0.72 -6.40 27.84
C ARG A 73 0.40 -5.37 27.97
N SER A 74 1.62 -5.76 28.32
CA SER A 74 2.74 -4.83 28.45
C SER A 74 3.32 -4.50 27.07
N LEU A 75 3.50 -3.21 26.79
CA LEU A 75 4.01 -2.72 25.51
C LEU A 75 5.45 -2.23 25.60
N GLN A 76 5.88 -1.77 26.78
CA GLN A 76 7.24 -1.30 27.02
C GLN A 76 7.80 -1.92 28.30
N ARG A 77 9.14 -1.97 28.35
CA ARG A 77 9.84 -2.15 29.62
C ARG A 77 9.60 -0.90 30.47
N GLY A 78 9.00 -1.10 31.65
CA GLY A 78 9.02 -0.08 32.69
C GLY A 78 10.43 0.14 33.23
N ALA A 79 10.63 1.22 33.98
CA ALA A 79 11.92 1.52 34.63
C ALA A 79 12.31 0.48 35.71
N ASN A 80 11.34 -0.30 36.21
CA ASN A 80 11.59 -1.29 37.23
C ASN A 80 12.11 -2.61 36.60
N GLU A 81 13.41 -2.85 36.72
CA GLU A 81 14.05 -4.07 36.21
C GLU A 81 13.56 -5.35 36.88
N SER A 82 12.99 -5.27 38.09
CA SER A 82 12.52 -6.42 38.87
C SER A 82 11.20 -7.01 38.38
N ASP A 83 10.37 -6.24 37.65
CA ASP A 83 9.15 -6.78 37.07
C ASP A 83 9.56 -7.66 35.89
N SER A 84 9.60 -8.99 36.05
CA SER A 84 9.99 -9.96 35.03
C SER A 84 8.96 -10.12 33.89
N ALA A 85 7.75 -9.57 34.03
CA ALA A 85 6.65 -9.72 33.08
C ALA A 85 6.61 -8.59 32.03
N ALA A 86 7.10 -7.38 32.34
CA ALA A 86 7.21 -6.28 31.37
C ALA A 86 8.17 -6.61 30.20
N TRP A 87 7.94 -6.08 29.00
CA TRP A 87 8.83 -6.39 27.87
C TRP A 87 8.72 -5.35 26.77
N ASP A 88 9.69 -5.35 25.84
CA ASP A 88 9.71 -4.43 24.71
C ASP A 88 8.98 -5.03 23.50
N ALA A 89 7.69 -4.73 23.38
CA ALA A 89 6.89 -5.19 22.26
C ALA A 89 7.24 -4.48 20.94
N ARG A 90 7.78 -3.25 21.01
CA ARG A 90 8.13 -2.46 19.83
C ARG A 90 9.30 -3.12 19.08
N SER A 91 10.33 -3.56 19.80
CA SER A 91 11.48 -4.27 19.20
C SER A 91 11.05 -5.53 18.45
N LEU A 92 10.17 -6.37 19.04
CA LEU A 92 9.59 -7.53 18.36
C LEU A 92 8.76 -7.12 17.13
N GLY A 93 7.93 -6.08 17.27
CA GLY A 93 7.12 -5.54 16.19
C GLY A 93 7.93 -5.11 14.98
N ALA A 94 8.99 -4.33 15.20
CA ALA A 94 9.84 -3.79 14.14
C ALA A 94 10.79 -4.84 13.52
N LYS A 95 11.33 -5.77 14.34
CA LYS A 95 12.35 -6.73 13.87
C LYS A 95 11.79 -8.05 13.35
N VAL A 96 10.56 -8.41 13.73
CA VAL A 96 9.97 -9.71 13.38
C VAL A 96 8.65 -9.56 12.64
N ILE A 97 7.66 -8.88 13.24
CA ILE A 97 6.32 -8.80 12.65
C ILE A 97 6.30 -7.93 11.38
N ALA A 98 6.88 -6.73 11.41
CA ALA A 98 6.84 -5.82 10.26
C ALA A 98 7.56 -6.39 9.01
N PRO A 99 8.75 -7.01 9.10
CA PRO A 99 9.37 -7.70 7.97
C PRO A 99 8.49 -8.85 7.43
N PHE A 100 7.90 -9.66 8.31
CA PHE A 100 6.98 -10.72 7.89
C PHE A 100 5.75 -10.16 7.17
N VAL A 101 5.11 -9.13 7.72
CA VAL A 101 3.93 -8.50 7.07
C VAL A 101 4.30 -7.90 5.72
N LYS A 102 5.51 -7.33 5.58
CA LYS A 102 6.01 -6.85 4.28
C LYS A 102 6.11 -7.98 3.25
N GLU A 103 6.56 -9.17 3.65
CA GLU A 103 6.55 -10.38 2.79
C GLU A 103 5.11 -10.83 2.45
N GLN A 104 4.14 -10.57 3.33
CA GLN A 104 2.72 -10.88 3.12
C GLN A 104 1.94 -9.69 2.54
N GLU A 105 2.49 -9.07 1.49
CA GLU A 105 1.82 -7.99 0.72
C GLU A 105 1.43 -6.78 1.60
N SER A 106 2.14 -6.54 2.70
CA SER A 106 1.83 -5.46 3.65
C SER A 106 0.38 -5.48 4.16
N VAL A 107 -0.21 -6.66 4.31
CA VAL A 107 -1.65 -6.88 4.62
C VAL A 107 -2.17 -6.10 5.86
N LEU A 108 -1.31 -5.84 6.85
CA LEU A 108 -1.66 -5.05 8.04
C LEU A 108 -1.32 -3.55 7.93
N GLY A 109 -0.64 -3.13 6.88
CA GLY A 109 -0.13 -1.77 6.64
C GLY A 109 1.38 -1.76 6.39
N THR A 110 1.91 -0.64 5.90
CA THR A 110 3.31 -0.49 5.46
C THR A 110 4.28 -0.02 6.56
N SER A 111 3.83 0.12 7.81
CA SER A 111 4.67 0.65 8.87
C SER A 111 5.80 -0.32 9.24
N GLY A 112 7.04 0.13 9.09
CA GLY A 112 8.24 -0.60 9.54
C GLY A 112 8.42 -0.58 11.06
N ASP A 113 7.74 0.33 11.76
CA ASP A 113 7.74 0.43 13.22
C ASP A 113 6.30 0.72 13.70
N PRO A 114 5.46 -0.32 13.82
CA PRO A 114 4.03 -0.16 14.04
C PRO A 114 3.67 0.47 15.39
N TYR A 115 4.61 0.48 16.34
CA TYR A 115 4.42 0.99 17.71
C TYR A 115 5.12 2.35 17.96
N VAL A 116 5.68 2.99 16.92
CA VAL A 116 6.31 4.32 17.04
C VAL A 116 5.32 5.41 17.44
N GLY A 117 4.06 5.27 17.05
CA GLY A 117 3.01 6.28 17.24
C GLY A 117 2.36 6.29 18.63
N ASN A 118 1.71 7.41 18.95
CA ASN A 118 1.13 7.70 20.26
C ASN A 118 0.21 6.63 20.88
N PRO A 119 -0.67 5.88 20.18
CA PRO A 119 -1.57 4.96 20.88
C PRO A 119 -0.84 3.82 21.58
N MET A 120 0.33 3.41 21.08
CA MET A 120 1.09 2.27 21.62
C MET A 120 2.28 2.69 22.49
N ARG A 121 2.52 4.00 22.63
CA ARG A 121 3.66 4.53 23.40
C ARG A 121 3.32 4.68 24.89
N ILE A 122 2.83 3.60 25.50
CA ILE A 122 2.52 3.51 26.93
C ILE A 122 3.16 2.25 27.52
N PRO A 123 3.37 2.16 28.84
CA PRO A 123 3.99 0.97 29.44
C PRO A 123 3.15 -0.30 29.27
N ARG A 124 1.83 -0.20 29.48
CA ARG A 124 0.91 -1.32 29.53
C ARG A 124 -0.47 -0.89 29.06
N MET A 125 -1.20 -1.80 28.44
CA MET A 125 -2.57 -1.56 28.02
C MET A 125 -3.52 -1.60 29.21
N GLU A 126 -4.39 -0.59 29.30
CA GLU A 126 -5.40 -0.46 30.35
C GLU A 126 -6.79 -0.30 29.76
N ARG A 127 -7.78 -0.91 30.41
CA ARG A 127 -9.17 -0.85 29.96
C ARG A 127 -9.70 0.57 30.15
N ASP A 128 -10.54 1.01 29.22
CA ASP A 128 -11.18 2.33 29.23
C ASP A 128 -10.20 3.52 29.20
N ASP A 129 -9.02 3.33 28.60
CA ASP A 129 -8.03 4.39 28.40
C ASP A 129 -8.57 5.49 27.48
N LYS A 130 -9.04 6.59 28.09
CA LYS A 130 -9.63 7.76 27.42
C LYS A 130 -8.63 8.55 26.57
N THR A 131 -7.33 8.26 26.65
CA THR A 131 -6.33 8.85 25.75
C THR A 131 -6.41 8.26 24.34
N LYS A 132 -7.14 7.16 24.16
CA LYS A 132 -7.31 6.50 22.86
C LYS A 132 -8.47 7.12 22.09
N SER A 133 -8.23 7.42 20.82
CA SER A 133 -9.25 7.94 19.90
C SER A 133 -10.37 6.93 19.61
N ASP A 134 -10.07 5.63 19.70
CA ASP A 134 -11.07 4.56 19.68
C ASP A 134 -10.88 3.65 20.90
N VAL A 135 -11.60 4.01 21.97
CA VAL A 135 -11.62 3.25 23.24
C VAL A 135 -12.29 1.88 23.05
N ALA A 136 -13.31 1.77 22.20
CA ALA A 136 -14.02 0.52 21.98
C ALA A 136 -13.15 -0.50 21.23
N GLY A 137 -12.41 -0.04 20.20
CA GLY A 137 -11.41 -0.83 19.50
C GLY A 137 -10.26 -1.25 20.43
N TRP A 138 -9.83 -0.35 21.31
CA TRP A 138 -8.80 -0.63 22.32
C TRP A 138 -9.21 -1.71 23.32
N ASN A 139 -10.39 -1.57 23.91
CA ASN A 139 -10.94 -2.56 24.84
C ASN A 139 -11.12 -3.93 24.18
N ARG A 140 -11.45 -3.96 22.89
CA ARG A 140 -11.56 -5.21 22.13
C ARG A 140 -10.22 -5.93 21.94
N LEU A 141 -9.11 -5.19 21.81
CA LEU A 141 -7.77 -5.78 21.85
C LEU A 141 -7.50 -6.38 23.23
N LEU A 142 -7.82 -5.63 24.29
CA LEU A 142 -7.67 -6.09 25.67
C LEU A 142 -8.51 -7.32 25.98
N ASP A 143 -9.73 -7.44 25.47
CA ASP A 143 -10.56 -8.63 25.68
C ASP A 143 -9.85 -9.92 25.20
N VAL A 144 -9.12 -9.84 24.09
CA VAL A 144 -8.33 -10.97 23.57
C VAL A 144 -7.14 -11.28 24.47
N LEU A 145 -6.39 -10.25 24.87
CA LEU A 145 -5.18 -10.39 25.69
C LEU A 145 -5.51 -10.84 27.12
N ASP A 146 -6.57 -10.28 27.73
CA ASP A 146 -7.08 -10.67 29.05
C ASP A 146 -7.55 -12.14 29.04
N ALA A 147 -8.18 -12.62 27.97
CA ALA A 147 -8.56 -14.02 27.85
C ALA A 147 -7.34 -14.96 27.86
N VAL A 148 -6.26 -14.57 27.19
CA VAL A 148 -4.99 -15.30 27.19
C VAL A 148 -4.32 -15.27 28.57
N GLU A 149 -4.20 -14.10 29.19
CA GLU A 149 -3.59 -13.95 30.52
C GLU A 149 -4.38 -14.65 31.63
N LYS A 150 -5.72 -14.68 31.52
CA LYS A 150 -6.57 -15.36 32.50
C LYS A 150 -6.44 -16.87 32.43
N ARG A 151 -6.35 -17.45 31.23
CA ARG A 151 -6.28 -18.91 31.05
C ARG A 151 -4.88 -19.48 31.32
N LYS A 152 -3.82 -18.70 31.06
CA LYS A 152 -2.41 -19.13 31.24
C LYS A 152 -2.08 -20.48 30.58
N ASP A 153 -2.73 -20.78 29.46
CA ASP A 153 -2.58 -22.03 28.72
C ASP A 153 -1.84 -21.76 27.39
N ALA A 154 -0.70 -22.44 27.21
CA ALA A 154 0.14 -22.31 26.02
C ALA A 154 -0.58 -22.78 24.74
N ARG A 155 -1.36 -23.86 24.81
CA ARG A 155 -2.12 -24.38 23.67
C ARG A 155 -3.26 -23.45 23.32
N PHE A 156 -3.96 -22.91 24.32
CA PHE A 156 -4.96 -21.88 24.09
C PHE A 156 -4.37 -20.63 23.42
N THR A 157 -3.24 -20.14 23.95
CA THR A 157 -2.52 -18.98 23.38
C THR A 157 -2.13 -19.25 21.91
N GLN A 158 -1.65 -20.45 21.61
CA GLN A 158 -1.29 -20.84 20.25
C GLN A 158 -2.51 -20.86 19.32
N ASN A 159 -3.64 -21.36 19.80
CA ASN A 159 -4.89 -21.37 19.05
C ASN A 159 -5.41 -19.95 18.78
N VAL A 160 -5.35 -19.06 19.77
CA VAL A 160 -5.70 -17.63 19.58
C VAL A 160 -4.78 -16.97 18.56
N PHE A 161 -3.46 -17.22 18.64
CA PHE A 161 -2.50 -16.70 17.67
C PHE A 161 -2.76 -17.25 16.25
N ARG A 162 -3.06 -18.55 16.12
CA ARG A 162 -3.47 -19.15 14.83
C ARG A 162 -4.74 -18.52 14.28
N GLN A 163 -5.71 -18.20 15.13
CA GLN A 163 -6.91 -17.47 14.71
C GLN A 163 -6.56 -16.07 14.19
N VAL A 164 -5.64 -15.35 14.84
CA VAL A 164 -5.15 -14.05 14.34
C VAL A 164 -4.48 -14.21 12.98
N LEU A 165 -3.60 -15.20 12.80
CA LEU A 165 -2.97 -15.48 11.50
C LEU A 165 -4.01 -15.86 10.43
N LEU A 166 -5.07 -16.58 10.78
CA LEU A 166 -6.15 -16.89 9.87
C LEU A 166 -6.91 -15.63 9.42
N GLU A 167 -7.17 -14.69 10.33
CA GLU A 167 -7.79 -13.40 9.96
C GLU A 167 -6.85 -12.53 9.11
N ILE A 168 -5.54 -12.59 9.34
CA ILE A 168 -4.54 -11.95 8.49
C ILE A 168 -4.58 -12.56 7.08
N TYR A 169 -4.60 -13.89 6.97
CA TYR A 169 -4.70 -14.59 5.69
C TYR A 169 -6.01 -14.25 4.96
N ARG A 170 -7.15 -14.29 5.65
CA ARG A 170 -8.45 -13.90 5.08
C ARG A 170 -8.42 -12.47 4.56
N ARG A 171 -7.86 -11.54 5.34
CA ARG A 171 -7.67 -10.16 4.91
C ARG A 171 -6.79 -10.08 3.67
N GLN A 172 -5.69 -10.83 3.61
CA GLN A 172 -4.81 -10.90 2.44
C GLN A 172 -5.58 -11.35 1.19
N GLN A 173 -6.42 -12.37 1.30
CA GLN A 173 -7.25 -12.82 0.17
C GLN A 173 -8.21 -11.73 -0.31
N THR A 174 -8.74 -10.88 0.58
CA THR A 174 -9.56 -9.71 0.16
C THR A 174 -8.76 -8.57 -0.48
N LEU A 175 -7.43 -8.64 -0.42
CA LEU A 175 -6.53 -7.68 -1.07
C LEU A 175 -6.07 -8.13 -2.45
N ARG A 176 -6.40 -9.36 -2.86
CA ARG A 176 -6.09 -9.88 -4.19
C ARG A 176 -7.28 -9.64 -5.10
N PHE A 177 -7.06 -8.88 -6.17
CA PHE A 177 -8.10 -8.52 -7.11
C PHE A 177 -7.89 -9.27 -8.42
N THR A 178 -8.97 -9.83 -8.96
CA THR A 178 -8.98 -10.28 -10.35
C THR A 178 -9.75 -9.24 -11.15
N TYR A 179 -9.11 -8.70 -12.18
CA TYR A 179 -9.65 -7.66 -13.04
C TYR A 179 -10.24 -8.31 -14.31
N PRO A 180 -11.57 -8.43 -14.42
CA PRO A 180 -12.19 -9.11 -15.55
C PRO A 180 -12.16 -8.21 -16.80
N VAL A 181 -11.08 -8.29 -17.58
CA VAL A 181 -10.97 -7.54 -18.84
C VAL A 181 -11.59 -8.36 -19.98
N PRO A 182 -12.61 -7.85 -20.68
CA PRO A 182 -13.27 -8.60 -21.74
C PRO A 182 -12.33 -8.91 -22.92
N PRO A 183 -12.60 -9.97 -23.70
CA PRO A 183 -11.76 -10.37 -24.84
C PRO A 183 -11.78 -9.35 -25.99
N ARG A 184 -12.81 -8.51 -26.06
CA ARG A 184 -12.91 -7.37 -26.96
C ARG A 184 -13.53 -6.19 -26.23
N ILE A 185 -13.02 -4.99 -26.50
CA ILE A 185 -13.57 -3.75 -25.95
C ILE A 185 -13.48 -2.63 -26.98
N SER A 186 -14.49 -1.75 -27.00
CA SER A 186 -14.47 -0.57 -27.86
C SER A 186 -13.57 0.54 -27.28
N LEU A 187 -13.14 1.47 -28.13
CA LEU A 187 -12.34 2.62 -27.68
C LEU A 187 -13.18 3.49 -26.72
N LYS A 188 -14.45 3.68 -27.07
CA LYS A 188 -15.42 4.43 -26.26
C LYS A 188 -15.56 3.84 -24.86
N ASP A 189 -15.73 2.52 -24.73
CA ASP A 189 -15.92 1.89 -23.42
C ASP A 189 -14.63 1.91 -22.60
N THR A 190 -13.48 1.75 -23.25
CA THR A 190 -12.15 1.86 -22.60
C THR A 190 -11.93 3.25 -21.99
N LEU A 191 -12.27 4.31 -22.73
CA LEU A 191 -12.15 5.68 -22.23
C LEU A 191 -13.21 5.96 -21.15
N SER A 192 -14.47 5.56 -21.38
CA SER A 192 -15.56 5.80 -20.44
C SER A 192 -15.34 5.14 -19.07
N VAL A 193 -14.83 3.90 -19.04
CA VAL A 193 -14.51 3.23 -17.77
C VAL A 193 -13.39 3.95 -17.02
N SER A 194 -12.42 4.49 -17.74
CA SER A 194 -11.27 5.23 -17.20
C SER A 194 -11.70 6.60 -16.65
N GLU A 195 -12.58 7.33 -17.35
CA GLU A 195 -13.19 8.58 -16.88
C GLU A 195 -13.97 8.38 -15.58
N ARG A 196 -14.83 7.35 -15.55
CA ARG A 196 -15.57 6.97 -14.34
C ARG A 196 -14.63 6.65 -13.19
N PHE A 197 -13.52 5.98 -13.46
CA PHE A 197 -12.53 5.64 -12.44
C PHE A 197 -11.90 6.87 -11.78
N VAL A 198 -11.46 7.87 -12.57
CA VAL A 198 -10.82 9.09 -12.02
C VAL A 198 -11.81 10.14 -11.50
N SER A 199 -13.11 10.00 -11.78
CA SER A 199 -14.15 10.93 -11.29
C SER A 199 -14.28 10.97 -9.76
N GLU A 200 -13.85 9.90 -9.06
CA GLU A 200 -13.85 9.88 -7.60
C GLU A 200 -12.52 10.39 -7.04
N LYS A 201 -12.59 11.16 -5.96
CA LYS A 201 -11.40 11.71 -5.29
C LYS A 201 -10.48 10.58 -4.82
N SER A 202 -9.21 10.64 -5.23
CA SER A 202 -8.17 9.67 -4.86
C SER A 202 -6.83 10.30 -4.46
N GLY A 203 -6.75 11.64 -4.40
CA GLY A 203 -5.49 12.35 -4.16
C GLY A 203 -4.43 12.07 -5.23
N GLY A 204 -4.86 11.92 -6.49
CA GLY A 204 -3.99 11.64 -7.64
C GLY A 204 -3.68 10.16 -7.89
N ASP A 205 -3.95 9.24 -6.95
CA ASP A 205 -3.53 7.83 -7.07
C ASP A 205 -4.14 7.12 -8.29
N ARG A 206 -5.44 7.33 -8.57
CA ARG A 206 -6.11 6.73 -9.73
C ARG A 206 -5.61 7.29 -11.05
N ALA A 207 -5.39 8.60 -11.12
CA ALA A 207 -4.86 9.25 -12.32
C ALA A 207 -3.46 8.72 -12.62
N LEU A 208 -2.60 8.64 -11.60
CA LEU A 208 -1.25 8.14 -11.75
C LEU A 208 -1.20 6.66 -12.17
N ALA A 209 -2.11 5.82 -11.70
CA ALA A 209 -2.26 4.44 -12.17
C ALA A 209 -2.68 4.37 -13.65
N LEU A 210 -3.62 5.22 -14.10
CA LEU A 210 -4.00 5.29 -15.51
C LEU A 210 -2.85 5.75 -16.40
N VAL A 211 -2.12 6.80 -16.01
CA VAL A 211 -0.99 7.30 -16.80
C VAL A 211 0.13 6.26 -16.84
N GLY A 212 0.47 5.64 -15.71
CA GLY A 212 1.46 4.57 -15.65
C GLY A 212 1.13 3.42 -16.60
N ALA A 213 -0.11 2.93 -16.54
CA ALA A 213 -0.58 1.86 -17.41
C ALA A 213 -0.56 2.23 -18.89
N LEU A 214 -0.92 3.48 -19.23
CA LEU A 214 -0.85 3.96 -20.61
C LEU A 214 0.59 3.95 -21.12
N PHE A 215 1.55 4.41 -20.31
CA PHE A 215 2.96 4.41 -20.69
C PHE A 215 3.53 2.98 -20.77
N ASP A 216 3.13 2.04 -19.90
CA ASP A 216 3.57 0.64 -20.03
C ASP A 216 3.10 0.00 -21.34
N VAL A 217 1.85 0.24 -21.75
CA VAL A 217 1.39 -0.27 -23.05
C VAL A 217 2.02 0.45 -24.23
N ILE A 218 2.39 1.73 -24.09
CA ILE A 218 3.16 2.45 -25.12
C ILE A 218 4.55 1.82 -25.25
N GLY A 219 5.27 1.65 -24.14
CA GLY A 219 6.63 1.09 -24.12
C GLY A 219 6.66 -0.33 -24.69
N SER A 220 5.79 -1.19 -24.19
CA SER A 220 5.72 -2.60 -24.62
C SER A 220 5.26 -2.78 -26.07
N HIS A 221 4.33 -1.95 -26.55
CA HIS A 221 3.79 -2.11 -27.91
C HIS A 221 4.65 -1.43 -28.98
N PHE A 222 5.19 -0.25 -28.70
CA PHE A 222 5.96 0.54 -29.68
C PHE A 222 7.48 0.42 -29.50
N GLY A 223 7.95 -0.21 -28.42
CA GLY A 223 9.39 -0.41 -28.16
C GLY A 223 10.15 0.88 -27.87
N LEU A 224 9.48 1.91 -27.33
CA LEU A 224 10.08 3.23 -27.09
C LEU A 224 10.98 3.27 -25.84
N PHE A 225 10.68 2.43 -24.86
CA PHE A 225 11.41 2.31 -23.58
C PHE A 225 11.13 0.93 -22.98
N ALA A 226 11.98 0.51 -22.04
CA ALA A 226 11.98 -0.83 -21.47
C ALA A 226 11.09 -0.99 -20.23
N GLN A 227 10.95 0.07 -19.43
CA GLN A 227 10.26 0.01 -18.13
C GLN A 227 9.66 1.36 -17.74
N VAL A 228 8.51 1.35 -17.07
CA VAL A 228 7.96 2.51 -16.37
C VAL A 228 8.13 2.33 -14.86
N ASN A 229 8.73 3.33 -14.21
CA ASN A 229 8.81 3.44 -12.76
C ASN A 229 7.89 4.56 -12.27
N ARG A 230 7.21 4.35 -11.14
CA ARG A 230 6.33 5.33 -10.52
C ARG A 230 6.89 5.81 -9.19
N ALA A 231 6.67 7.08 -8.86
CA ALA A 231 6.97 7.63 -7.55
C ALA A 231 5.90 7.23 -6.52
N ARG A 232 6.34 6.82 -5.32
CA ARG A 232 5.43 6.61 -4.20
C ARG A 232 4.97 7.97 -3.68
N ILE A 233 3.66 8.23 -3.74
CA ILE A 233 3.01 9.48 -3.29
C ILE A 233 3.38 9.87 -1.83
N ASN A 234 3.77 8.90 -0.98
CA ASN A 234 4.09 9.12 0.44
C ASN A 234 5.57 8.92 0.81
N ALA A 235 6.49 8.80 -0.16
CA ALA A 235 7.92 8.82 0.15
C ALA A 235 8.41 10.26 0.04
N SER A 236 9.15 10.76 1.04
CA SER A 236 9.85 12.04 0.90
C SER A 236 10.76 11.98 -0.33
N ASP A 237 10.61 12.94 -1.26
CA ASP A 237 11.34 13.06 -2.53
C ASP A 237 12.86 12.77 -2.41
N GLU A 238 13.46 13.04 -1.25
CA GLU A 238 14.89 12.81 -0.97
C GLU A 238 15.32 11.32 -0.86
N ALA A 239 14.40 10.39 -0.58
CA ALA A 239 14.77 9.01 -0.23
C ALA A 239 14.88 8.05 -1.43
N ILE A 240 14.33 8.40 -2.59
CA ILE A 240 14.32 7.52 -3.78
C ILE A 240 15.01 8.18 -4.98
N GLY A 241 15.13 9.52 -4.98
CA GLY A 241 15.70 10.23 -6.11
C GLY A 241 14.91 9.92 -7.38
N GLN A 242 13.60 10.12 -7.38
CA GLN A 242 12.81 10.24 -8.62
C GLN A 242 12.56 11.71 -8.90
N VAL A 243 12.54 12.07 -10.18
CA VAL A 243 12.46 13.47 -10.65
C VAL A 243 11.02 13.89 -10.93
N ALA A 244 10.19 12.93 -11.32
CA ALA A 244 8.80 13.11 -11.73
C ALA A 244 7.92 11.97 -11.18
N ASP A 245 6.61 12.12 -11.33
CA ASP A 245 5.63 11.11 -10.89
C ASP A 245 5.82 9.74 -11.58
N LEU A 246 6.23 9.74 -12.85
CA LEU A 246 6.67 8.55 -13.59
C LEU A 246 7.99 8.81 -14.33
N GLU A 247 8.81 7.78 -14.45
CA GLU A 247 10.04 7.76 -15.22
C GLU A 247 10.02 6.54 -16.15
N CYS A 248 10.22 6.75 -17.45
CA CYS A 248 10.38 5.67 -18.42
C CYS A 248 11.87 5.46 -18.68
N LEU A 249 12.33 4.22 -18.54
CA LEU A 249 13.74 3.86 -18.58
C LEU A 249 14.05 3.03 -19.83
N ASP A 250 15.23 3.24 -20.40
CA ASP A 250 15.76 2.36 -21.43
C ASP A 250 16.30 1.04 -20.85
N ASN A 251 16.81 0.16 -21.73
CA ASN A 251 17.39 -1.13 -21.33
C ASN A 251 18.67 -0.99 -20.46
N ALA A 252 19.30 0.18 -20.44
CA ALA A 252 20.46 0.46 -19.60
C ALA A 252 20.06 1.05 -18.23
N GLY A 253 18.76 1.26 -17.99
CA GLY A 253 18.25 1.88 -16.77
C GLY A 253 18.41 3.41 -16.75
N LYS A 254 18.63 4.06 -17.90
CA LYS A 254 18.64 5.52 -18.01
C LYS A 254 17.22 6.02 -18.23
N VAL A 255 16.84 7.08 -17.51
CA VAL A 255 15.55 7.77 -17.73
C VAL A 255 15.57 8.48 -19.08
N VAL A 256 14.69 8.07 -19.98
CA VAL A 256 14.53 8.65 -21.31
C VAL A 256 13.32 9.57 -21.40
N ILE A 257 12.27 9.31 -20.63
CA ILE A 257 11.08 10.17 -20.54
C ILE A 257 10.70 10.36 -19.07
N ALA A 258 10.43 11.59 -18.67
CA ALA A 258 9.80 11.91 -17.38
C ALA A 258 8.34 12.32 -17.60
N VAL A 259 7.43 11.86 -16.74
CA VAL A 259 6.00 12.22 -16.81
C VAL A 259 5.53 12.75 -15.47
N GLU A 260 4.98 13.96 -15.49
CA GLU A 260 4.36 14.60 -14.33
C GLU A 260 2.83 14.56 -14.48
N VAL A 261 2.13 14.11 -13.44
CA VAL A 261 0.69 13.86 -13.48
C VAL A 261 -0.04 14.85 -12.58
N LYS A 262 -0.90 15.68 -13.17
CA LYS A 262 -1.76 16.62 -12.45
C LYS A 262 -3.23 16.24 -12.64
N ASP A 263 -3.95 16.14 -11.52
CA ASP A 263 -5.41 16.03 -11.48
C ASP A 263 -6.11 17.41 -11.51
N ARG A 264 -5.32 18.48 -11.60
CA ARG A 264 -5.74 19.88 -11.62
C ARG A 264 -5.11 20.66 -12.77
N ALA A 265 -5.56 21.90 -12.95
CA ALA A 265 -4.93 22.80 -13.91
C ALA A 265 -3.43 22.97 -13.61
N LEU A 266 -2.62 22.90 -14.67
CA LEU A 266 -1.17 23.11 -14.60
C LEU A 266 -0.88 24.59 -14.34
N ALA A 267 -0.09 24.88 -13.31
CA ALA A 267 0.37 26.22 -12.96
C ALA A 267 1.84 26.43 -13.33
N LEU A 268 2.28 27.69 -13.42
CA LEU A 268 3.67 28.01 -13.77
C LEU A 268 4.68 27.39 -12.79
N THR A 269 4.36 27.38 -11.49
CA THR A 269 5.20 26.82 -10.44
C THR A 269 5.47 25.33 -10.60
N ASP A 270 4.48 24.57 -11.13
CA ASP A 270 4.63 23.15 -11.42
C ASP A 270 5.68 22.94 -12.53
N VAL A 271 5.63 23.77 -13.57
CA VAL A 271 6.56 23.73 -14.71
C VAL A 271 7.97 24.10 -14.28
N GLU A 272 8.14 25.19 -13.54
CA GLU A 272 9.45 25.65 -13.07
C GLU A 272 10.13 24.64 -12.14
N GLY A 273 9.36 24.03 -11.24
CA GLY A 273 9.86 22.97 -10.37
C GLY A 273 10.39 21.78 -11.16
N THR A 274 9.65 21.34 -12.16
CA THR A 274 10.01 20.19 -13.00
C THR A 274 11.22 20.48 -13.87
N ILE A 275 11.30 21.63 -14.55
CA ILE A 275 12.46 22.03 -15.36
C ILE A 275 13.75 21.97 -14.53
N ARG A 276 13.72 22.49 -13.30
CA ARG A 276 14.89 22.47 -12.41
C ARG A 276 15.29 21.04 -12.07
N LYS A 277 14.32 20.18 -11.73
CA LYS A 277 14.56 18.78 -11.37
C LYS A 277 15.12 17.98 -12.55
N THR A 278 14.52 18.08 -13.74
CA THR A 278 14.90 17.29 -14.93
C THR A 278 16.23 17.72 -15.53
N ARG A 279 16.56 19.02 -15.48
CA ARG A 279 17.84 19.53 -15.98
C ARG A 279 19.03 18.98 -15.21
N ASN A 280 18.92 18.84 -13.89
CA ASN A 280 19.97 18.25 -13.05
C ASN A 280 20.23 16.77 -13.36
N ARG A 281 19.35 16.12 -14.13
CA ARG A 281 19.42 14.70 -14.50
C ARG A 281 19.59 14.47 -15.99
N GLU A 282 19.77 15.54 -16.76
CA GLU A 282 19.94 15.48 -18.22
C GLU A 282 18.78 14.75 -18.94
N ILE A 283 17.57 14.84 -18.40
CA ILE A 283 16.37 14.29 -19.04
C ILE A 283 15.89 15.26 -20.11
N GLN A 284 15.82 14.78 -21.36
CA GLN A 284 15.48 15.60 -22.53
C GLN A 284 13.97 15.64 -22.80
N GLU A 285 13.26 14.55 -22.58
CA GLU A 285 11.84 14.42 -22.93
C GLU A 285 10.98 14.44 -21.66
N VAL A 286 10.11 15.44 -21.54
CA VAL A 286 9.28 15.63 -20.34
C VAL A 286 7.81 15.85 -20.73
N PHE A 287 6.93 15.07 -20.12
CA PHE A 287 5.50 15.06 -20.39
C PHE A 287 4.75 15.56 -19.15
N PHE A 288 3.79 16.46 -19.34
CA PHE A 288 2.81 16.85 -18.34
C PHE A 288 1.44 16.36 -18.77
N THR A 289 0.82 15.54 -17.93
CA THR A 289 -0.60 15.20 -18.09
C THR A 289 -1.42 16.11 -17.18
N ALA A 290 -2.21 17.02 -17.75
CA ALA A 290 -3.08 17.89 -16.98
C ALA A 290 -4.38 18.17 -17.76
N PRO A 291 -5.55 18.22 -17.11
CA PRO A 291 -6.82 18.45 -17.80
C PRO A 291 -6.89 19.80 -18.52
N LYS A 292 -6.09 20.78 -18.06
CA LYS A 292 -5.97 22.11 -18.65
C LYS A 292 -4.77 22.86 -18.10
N ILE A 293 -4.42 23.97 -18.74
CA ILE A 293 -3.47 24.96 -18.24
C ILE A 293 -4.23 26.06 -17.49
N HIS A 294 -3.67 26.59 -16.41
CA HIS A 294 -4.24 27.74 -15.73
C HIS A 294 -4.19 28.97 -16.65
N ALA A 295 -5.35 29.56 -16.95
CA ALA A 295 -5.47 30.59 -18.00
C ALA A 295 -4.55 31.80 -17.78
N ALA A 296 -4.39 32.24 -16.53
CA ALA A 296 -3.50 33.37 -16.18
C ALA A 296 -2.00 33.07 -16.39
N ASP A 297 -1.62 31.80 -16.50
CA ASP A 297 -0.24 31.36 -16.65
C ASP A 297 0.08 30.86 -18.06
N ALA A 298 -0.90 30.77 -18.96
CA ALA A 298 -0.73 30.11 -20.25
C ALA A 298 0.44 30.69 -21.08
N ASP A 299 0.50 32.02 -21.23
CA ASP A 299 1.57 32.67 -21.98
C ASP A 299 2.95 32.50 -21.31
N LYS A 300 2.98 32.55 -19.98
CA LYS A 300 4.21 32.38 -19.20
C LYS A 300 4.73 30.94 -19.29
N ILE A 301 3.83 29.96 -19.19
CA ILE A 301 4.16 28.55 -19.36
C ILE A 301 4.71 28.32 -20.78
N ASN A 302 4.00 28.77 -21.82
CA ASN A 302 4.45 28.62 -23.21
C ASN A 302 5.84 29.25 -23.44
N SER A 303 6.05 30.48 -22.96
CA SER A 303 7.36 31.15 -23.04
C SER A 303 8.44 30.36 -22.32
N ARG A 304 8.13 29.78 -21.15
CA ARG A 304 9.08 28.99 -20.36
C ARG A 304 9.43 27.67 -21.03
N LEU A 305 8.45 26.96 -21.61
CA LEU A 305 8.68 25.73 -22.37
C LEU A 305 9.51 25.98 -23.63
N ASN A 306 9.23 27.06 -24.37
CA ASN A 306 10.01 27.47 -25.54
C ASN A 306 11.47 27.77 -25.17
N THR A 307 11.68 28.44 -24.02
CA THR A 307 13.04 28.69 -23.51
C THR A 307 13.76 27.39 -23.18
N ALA A 308 13.07 26.43 -22.55
CA ALA A 308 13.65 25.13 -22.20
C ALA A 308 13.99 24.30 -23.46
N PHE A 309 13.14 24.35 -24.48
CA PHE A 309 13.38 23.74 -25.78
C PHE A 309 14.62 24.30 -26.47
N ALA A 310 14.80 25.63 -26.47
CA ALA A 310 16.01 26.26 -27.00
C ALA A 310 17.29 25.83 -26.26
N THR A 311 17.16 25.31 -25.03
CA THR A 311 18.27 24.75 -24.24
C THR A 311 18.38 23.23 -24.29
N GLY A 312 17.63 22.55 -25.16
CA GLY A 312 17.74 21.11 -25.42
C GLY A 312 16.83 20.19 -24.61
N GLN A 313 15.75 20.72 -24.00
CA GLN A 313 14.73 19.92 -23.32
C GLN A 313 13.34 20.11 -23.96
N SER A 314 12.73 19.04 -24.42
CA SER A 314 11.38 19.01 -24.97
C SER A 314 10.35 18.82 -23.86
N PHE A 315 9.33 19.67 -23.86
CA PHE A 315 8.22 19.59 -22.91
C PHE A 315 6.89 19.48 -23.66
N TYR A 316 6.08 18.52 -23.26
CA TYR A 316 4.76 18.27 -23.84
C TYR A 316 3.69 18.43 -22.77
N VAL A 317 2.67 19.24 -23.03
CA VAL A 317 1.53 19.41 -22.13
C VAL A 317 0.28 18.97 -22.84
N PHE A 318 -0.43 18.00 -22.27
CA PHE A 318 -1.66 17.46 -22.87
C PHE A 318 -2.62 16.95 -21.79
N ASP A 319 -3.89 16.88 -22.17
CA ASP A 319 -4.88 16.13 -21.40
C ASP A 319 -4.67 14.62 -21.58
N PHE A 320 -4.77 13.88 -20.48
CA PHE A 320 -4.55 12.44 -20.48
C PHE A 320 -5.47 11.70 -21.45
N PHE A 321 -6.76 12.04 -21.48
CA PHE A 321 -7.74 11.36 -22.33
C PHE A 321 -7.53 11.65 -23.80
N VAL A 322 -7.01 12.84 -24.15
CA VAL A 322 -6.59 13.16 -25.52
C VAL A 322 -5.45 12.24 -25.98
N LEU A 323 -4.40 12.07 -25.17
CA LEU A 323 -3.31 11.14 -25.51
C LEU A 323 -3.80 9.69 -25.54
N ALA A 324 -4.54 9.26 -24.51
CA ALA A 324 -5.07 7.91 -24.41
C ALA A 324 -5.94 7.58 -25.63
N GLN A 325 -6.82 8.48 -26.06
CA GLN A 325 -7.66 8.27 -27.23
C GLN A 325 -6.81 7.98 -28.49
N ALA A 326 -5.78 8.77 -28.74
CA ALA A 326 -4.90 8.58 -29.90
C ALA A 326 -4.15 7.24 -29.84
N VAL A 327 -3.50 6.95 -28.72
CA VAL A 327 -2.70 5.73 -28.52
C VAL A 327 -3.56 4.47 -28.59
N LEU A 328 -4.68 4.46 -27.88
CA LEU A 328 -5.60 3.32 -27.82
C LEU A 328 -6.32 3.09 -29.15
N ALA A 329 -6.54 4.13 -29.95
CA ALA A 329 -7.05 4.00 -31.32
C ALA A 329 -6.03 3.34 -32.24
N LEU A 330 -4.77 3.78 -32.21
CA LEU A 330 -3.68 3.24 -33.03
C LEU A 330 -3.40 1.76 -32.72
N GLY A 331 -3.39 1.40 -31.44
CA GLY A 331 -3.10 0.05 -30.96
C GLY A 331 -4.21 -0.99 -31.11
N GLY A 332 -5.41 -0.56 -31.49
CA GLY A 332 -6.57 -1.43 -31.64
C GLY A 332 -6.94 -2.19 -30.35
N ASN A 333 -7.51 -3.38 -30.49
CA ASN A 333 -8.01 -4.16 -29.34
C ASN A 333 -6.89 -4.66 -28.41
N ALA A 334 -5.70 -4.92 -28.93
CA ALA A 334 -4.59 -5.45 -28.13
C ALA A 334 -4.12 -4.43 -27.07
N ILE A 335 -3.80 -3.21 -27.49
CA ILE A 335 -3.40 -2.15 -26.55
C ILE A 335 -4.54 -1.81 -25.58
N ARG A 336 -5.79 -1.72 -26.06
CA ARG A 336 -6.94 -1.43 -25.16
C ARG A 336 -7.08 -2.45 -24.03
N ARG A 337 -6.92 -3.73 -24.33
CA ARG A 337 -6.97 -4.79 -23.31
C ARG A 337 -5.76 -4.73 -22.39
N GLY A 338 -4.56 -4.60 -22.96
CA GLY A 338 -3.33 -4.44 -22.19
C GLY A 338 -3.45 -3.27 -21.22
N PHE A 339 -3.96 -2.13 -21.68
CA PHE A 339 -4.10 -0.92 -20.87
C PHE A 339 -4.97 -1.19 -19.65
N LEU A 340 -6.15 -1.81 -19.82
CA LEU A 340 -7.03 -2.11 -18.68
C LEU A 340 -6.42 -3.12 -17.69
N GLN A 341 -5.62 -4.06 -18.19
CA GLN A 341 -4.88 -5.01 -17.36
C GLN A 341 -3.79 -4.29 -16.57
N GLU A 342 -2.96 -3.49 -17.25
CA GLU A 342 -1.89 -2.71 -16.63
C GLU A 342 -2.41 -1.72 -15.60
N VAL A 343 -3.61 -1.14 -15.76
CA VAL A 343 -4.22 -0.33 -14.68
C VAL A 343 -4.40 -1.16 -13.41
N GLY A 344 -4.83 -2.43 -13.52
CA GLY A 344 -4.92 -3.34 -12.39
C GLY A 344 -3.56 -3.62 -11.75
N GLU A 345 -2.56 -3.95 -12.58
CA GLU A 345 -1.19 -4.23 -12.13
C GLU A 345 -0.55 -3.02 -11.43
N HIS A 346 -0.79 -1.80 -11.92
CA HIS A 346 -0.35 -0.56 -11.27
C HIS A 346 -0.99 -0.37 -9.90
N LEU A 347 -2.28 -0.67 -9.75
CA LEU A 347 -2.97 -0.55 -8.46
C LEU A 347 -2.47 -1.60 -7.45
N ASP A 348 -2.12 -2.80 -7.90
CA ASP A 348 -1.60 -3.86 -7.02
C ASP A 348 -0.14 -3.61 -6.64
N THR A 349 0.72 -3.32 -7.61
CA THR A 349 2.17 -3.15 -7.41
C THR A 349 2.51 -1.99 -6.47
N TRP A 350 1.78 -0.88 -6.60
CA TRP A 350 2.08 0.35 -5.84
C TRP A 350 1.33 0.43 -4.51
N ASN A 351 0.73 -0.69 -4.06
CA ASN A 351 -0.01 -0.83 -2.81
C ASN A 351 -1.08 0.26 -2.62
N THR A 352 -1.78 0.57 -3.72
CA THR A 352 -2.91 1.49 -3.73
C THR A 352 -3.99 0.99 -2.77
N GLN A 353 -4.72 1.94 -2.16
CA GLN A 353 -5.77 1.62 -1.19
C GLN A 353 -6.74 0.57 -1.76
N PRO A 354 -7.14 -0.45 -0.98
CA PRO A 354 -7.99 -1.53 -1.48
C PRO A 354 -9.33 -1.03 -2.05
N SER A 355 -9.82 0.12 -1.59
CA SER A 355 -11.02 0.78 -2.12
C SER A 355 -10.89 1.16 -3.60
N HIS A 356 -9.72 1.60 -4.05
CA HIS A 356 -9.47 1.96 -5.45
C HIS A 356 -9.38 0.71 -6.33
N ARG A 357 -8.77 -0.36 -5.83
CA ARG A 357 -8.73 -1.66 -6.52
C ARG A 357 -10.12 -2.29 -6.67
N GLN A 358 -10.94 -2.23 -5.62
CA GLN A 358 -12.35 -2.61 -5.67
C GLN A 358 -13.14 -1.78 -6.66
N ALA A 359 -12.92 -0.47 -6.70
CA ALA A 359 -13.60 0.41 -7.66
C ALA A 359 -13.24 0.02 -9.10
N TRP A 360 -11.96 -0.20 -9.41
CA TRP A 360 -11.52 -0.65 -10.72
C TRP A 360 -12.14 -2.00 -11.12
N GLN A 361 -12.08 -2.99 -10.21
CA GLN A 361 -12.68 -4.31 -10.44
C GLN A 361 -14.19 -4.21 -10.74
N ARG A 362 -14.95 -3.42 -9.97
CA ARG A 362 -16.39 -3.25 -10.19
C ARG A 362 -16.70 -2.57 -11.51
N LEU A 363 -15.89 -1.59 -11.90
CA LEU A 363 -16.04 -0.91 -13.18
C LEU A 363 -15.81 -1.87 -14.35
N LEU A 364 -14.75 -2.69 -14.29
CA LEU A 364 -14.48 -3.72 -15.31
C LEU A 364 -15.56 -4.80 -15.35
N ALA A 365 -16.09 -5.22 -14.19
CA ALA A 365 -17.17 -6.20 -14.14
C ALA A 365 -18.51 -5.68 -14.72
N SER A 366 -18.61 -4.38 -15.00
CA SER A 366 -19.78 -3.76 -15.64
C SER A 366 -19.66 -3.61 -17.16
N LEU A 367 -18.53 -4.03 -17.74
CA LEU A 367 -18.26 -3.95 -19.18
C LEU A 367 -18.81 -5.12 -19.98
#